data_AF-A0A7W0NS77-F1
#
_entry.id   AF-A0A7W0NS77-F1
#
_cell.length_a   1.000
_cell.length_b   1.000
_cell.length_c   1.000
_cell.angle_alpha   90.00
_cell.angle_beta   90.00
_cell.angle_gamma   90.00
#
_symmetry.space_group_name_H-M   'P 1'
#
loop_
_entity.id
_entity.type
_entity.pdbx_description
1 polymer ?
#
loop_
_entity_poly.entity_id
_entity_poly.type
_entity_poly.pdbx_seq_one_letter_code
_entity_poly.pdbx_strand_id
1 'polypeptide(L)'
;MINCIATAISDMPDPNTDDVFADIHADWLLSRRKDLRDRSPREVFLEKQHSIDFDLQSRSLQWSITKVCPPPLPKDSLAYLNAGFGTHEWVLHYDLFRYLLADAHERRKSGGHVEIEPEILRLSSLRDEWLRTPDSEISGRTPLEIIDLERQRINIALSAKETLIDENCPCCIALAADFDTPMFWFLDGCNMDDRFEFSSCKTLDEWTARQRDNERLDREFERKHRESV
;
A
#
# COMPACT_ATOMS: atom_id res chain seq x y z
N MET A 1 0.20 4.32 15.32
CA MET A 1 -0.79 3.42 14.73
C MET A 1 -1.51 2.66 15.83
N ILE A 2 -0.92 1.60 16.40
CA ILE A 2 -1.59 0.72 17.39
C ILE A 2 -2.22 1.48 18.57
N ASN A 3 -1.50 2.37 19.24
CA ASN A 3 -2.09 3.16 20.34
C ASN A 3 -3.28 4.01 19.90
N CYS A 4 -3.25 4.55 18.68
CA CYS A 4 -4.36 5.32 18.12
C CYS A 4 -5.59 4.43 17.89
N ILE A 5 -5.39 3.23 17.34
CA ILE A 5 -6.46 2.25 17.14
C ILE A 5 -7.06 1.83 18.49
N ALA A 6 -6.24 1.45 19.47
CA ALA A 6 -6.71 1.02 20.78
C ALA A 6 -7.54 2.12 21.49
N THR A 7 -7.11 3.39 21.41
CA THR A 7 -7.87 4.52 21.96
C THR A 7 -9.15 4.79 21.17
N ALA A 8 -9.08 4.86 19.84
CA ALA A 8 -10.25 5.17 19.00
C ALA A 8 -11.37 4.14 19.20
N ILE A 9 -11.02 2.86 19.34
CA ILE A 9 -11.98 1.77 19.55
C ILE A 9 -12.72 1.91 20.88
N SER A 10 -12.10 2.44 21.94
CA SER A 10 -12.80 2.71 23.21
C SER A 10 -13.95 3.70 23.05
N ASP A 11 -13.76 4.70 22.19
CA ASP A 11 -14.62 5.88 22.13
C ASP A 11 -15.57 5.89 20.92
N MET A 12 -15.48 4.88 20.04
CA MET A 12 -16.26 4.84 18.80
C MET A 12 -17.79 4.76 19.06
N PRO A 13 -18.60 5.67 18.47
CA PRO A 13 -20.05 5.51 18.33
C PRO A 13 -20.38 4.50 17.23
N ASP A 14 -21.58 3.89 17.27
CA ASP A 14 -22.05 2.94 16.25
C ASP A 14 -23.21 3.60 15.47
N PRO A 15 -23.03 4.14 14.23
CA PRO A 15 -23.10 3.35 12.97
C PRO A 15 -22.28 3.87 11.74
N ASN A 16 -22.34 3.09 10.63
CA ASN A 16 -21.58 3.04 9.36
C ASN A 16 -20.06 2.86 9.52
N THR A 17 -19.64 1.60 9.65
CA THR A 17 -18.26 1.22 9.99
C THR A 17 -17.22 1.76 9.02
N ASP A 18 -17.53 1.84 7.73
CA ASP A 18 -16.52 2.10 6.71
C ASP A 18 -16.09 3.58 6.70
N ASP A 19 -17.07 4.50 6.77
CA ASP A 19 -16.82 5.94 6.88
C ASP A 19 -16.09 6.26 8.19
N VAL A 20 -16.54 5.68 9.30
CA VAL A 20 -15.92 5.90 10.62
C VAL A 20 -14.48 5.36 10.64
N PHE A 21 -14.23 4.21 10.02
CA PHE A 21 -12.86 3.70 9.92
C PHE A 21 -11.99 4.62 9.07
N ALA A 22 -12.57 5.21 8.00
CA ALA A 22 -11.86 6.14 7.16
C ALA A 22 -11.52 7.42 7.92
N ASP A 23 -12.42 7.94 8.72
CA ASP A 23 -12.18 9.11 9.54
C ASP A 23 -11.11 8.85 10.61
N ILE A 24 -11.15 7.72 11.31
CA ILE A 24 -10.10 7.36 12.29
C ILE A 24 -8.73 7.25 11.63
N HIS A 25 -8.68 6.64 10.44
CA HIS A 25 -7.42 6.48 9.72
C HIS A 25 -6.91 7.82 9.18
N ALA A 26 -7.79 8.64 8.61
CA ALA A 26 -7.49 9.99 8.14
C ALA A 26 -6.97 10.88 9.28
N ASP A 27 -7.64 10.86 10.43
CA ASP A 27 -7.24 11.58 11.62
C ASP A 27 -5.85 11.14 12.08
N TRP A 28 -5.56 9.84 12.10
CA TRP A 28 -4.22 9.35 12.43
C TRP A 28 -3.17 9.85 11.43
N LEU A 29 -3.46 9.83 10.14
CA LEU A 29 -2.54 10.24 9.07
C LEU A 29 -2.22 11.73 9.08
N LEU A 30 -3.20 12.57 9.42
CA LEU A 30 -3.06 14.03 9.43
C LEU A 30 -2.62 14.59 10.78
N SER A 31 -2.81 13.85 11.87
CA SER A 31 -2.42 14.29 13.21
C SER A 31 -0.91 14.41 13.36
N ARG A 32 -0.45 15.57 13.82
CA ARG A 32 0.96 15.81 14.14
C ARG A 32 1.38 15.05 15.38
N ARG A 33 2.60 14.50 15.34
CA ARG A 33 3.10 13.62 16.40
C ARG A 33 4.49 14.02 16.88
N LYS A 34 4.67 14.11 18.19
CA LYS A 34 5.95 14.48 18.81
C LYS A 34 7.07 13.48 18.48
N ASP A 35 6.76 12.19 18.45
CA ASP A 35 7.72 11.14 18.08
C ASP A 35 8.14 11.20 16.61
N LEU A 36 7.37 11.91 15.77
CA LEU A 36 7.70 12.20 14.37
C LEU A 36 8.22 13.64 14.17
N ARG A 37 8.74 14.27 15.23
CA ARG A 37 9.24 15.67 15.21
C ARG A 37 8.17 16.67 14.76
N ASP A 38 6.97 16.51 15.33
CA ASP A 38 5.78 17.33 15.06
C ASP A 38 5.27 17.28 13.62
N ARG A 39 5.68 16.25 12.86
CA ARG A 39 5.12 15.92 11.54
C ARG A 39 3.97 14.93 11.67
N SER A 40 3.11 14.91 10.66
CA SER A 40 2.08 13.88 10.54
C SER A 40 2.66 12.60 9.93
N PRO A 41 2.08 11.41 10.19
CA PRO A 41 2.47 10.19 9.50
C PRO A 41 2.46 10.33 7.97
N ARG A 42 1.44 11.00 7.41
CA ARG A 42 1.34 11.25 5.97
C ARG A 42 2.52 12.04 5.43
N GLU A 43 2.95 13.09 6.12
CA GLU A 43 4.12 13.88 5.72
C GLU A 43 5.39 13.02 5.69
N VAL A 44 5.52 12.05 6.60
CA VAL A 44 6.66 11.14 6.67
C VAL A 44 6.62 10.10 5.55
N PHE A 45 5.46 9.50 5.29
CA PHE A 45 5.29 8.52 4.20
C PHE A 45 5.62 9.15 2.84
N LEU A 46 5.07 10.33 2.55
CA LEU A 46 5.16 10.96 1.23
C LEU A 46 6.47 11.74 0.99
N GLU A 47 7.35 11.86 1.99
CA GLU A 47 8.57 12.67 1.88
C GLU A 47 9.48 12.23 0.74
N LYS A 48 9.71 10.91 0.64
CA LYS A 48 10.66 10.30 -0.30
C LYS A 48 10.00 9.37 -1.32
N GLN A 49 8.69 9.16 -1.27
CA GLN A 49 7.96 8.22 -2.11
C GLN A 49 8.36 8.31 -3.59
N HIS A 50 8.27 9.50 -4.20
CA HIS A 50 8.66 9.71 -5.60
C HIS A 50 10.11 9.33 -5.89
N SER A 51 11.05 9.55 -4.97
CA SER A 51 12.45 9.16 -5.16
C SER A 51 12.61 7.64 -5.16
N ILE A 52 11.89 6.94 -4.30
CA ILE A 52 11.90 5.48 -4.25
C ILE A 52 11.28 4.89 -5.51
N ASP A 53 10.11 5.40 -5.90
CA ASP A 53 9.38 4.91 -7.07
C ASP A 53 10.20 5.15 -8.36
N PHE A 54 10.86 6.31 -8.46
CA PHE A 54 11.77 6.59 -9.57
C PHE A 54 12.97 5.64 -9.60
N ASP A 55 13.59 5.34 -8.45
CA ASP A 55 14.69 4.36 -8.38
C ASP A 55 14.24 2.97 -8.83
N LEU A 56 13.06 2.52 -8.38
CA LEU A 56 12.48 1.24 -8.76
C LEU A 56 12.19 1.19 -10.26
N GLN A 57 11.59 2.24 -10.81
CA GLN A 57 11.34 2.36 -12.26
C GLN A 57 12.64 2.36 -13.07
N SER A 58 13.66 3.09 -12.62
CA SER A 58 14.96 3.11 -13.29
C SER A 58 15.61 1.73 -13.29
N ARG A 59 15.52 1.01 -12.16
CA ARG A 59 16.04 -0.35 -12.03
C ARG A 59 15.24 -1.39 -12.81
N SER A 60 13.93 -1.19 -12.96
CA SER A 60 13.09 -2.08 -13.75
C SER A 60 13.46 -1.96 -15.24
N LEU A 61 13.70 -0.73 -15.71
CA LEU A 61 14.23 -0.47 -17.04
C LEU A 61 15.62 -1.10 -17.24
N GLN A 62 16.53 -0.93 -16.28
CA GLN A 62 17.86 -1.56 -16.33
C GLN A 62 17.74 -3.09 -16.44
N TRP A 63 16.88 -3.70 -15.62
CA TRP A 63 16.66 -5.14 -15.64
C TRP A 63 16.08 -5.59 -16.99
N SER A 64 15.07 -4.89 -17.53
CA SER A 64 14.48 -5.23 -18.83
C SER A 64 15.49 -5.19 -19.98
N ILE A 65 16.44 -4.25 -19.97
CA ILE A 65 17.48 -4.11 -21.00
C ILE A 65 18.58 -5.17 -20.84
N THR A 66 19.08 -5.35 -19.62
CA THR A 66 20.24 -6.20 -19.35
C THR A 66 19.87 -7.67 -19.12
N LYS A 67 18.58 -7.95 -18.88
CA LYS A 67 18.05 -9.25 -18.44
C LYS A 67 18.63 -9.74 -17.11
N VAL A 68 19.32 -8.87 -16.37
CA VAL A 68 19.95 -9.18 -15.08
C VAL A 68 19.36 -8.30 -14.00
N CYS A 69 18.94 -8.91 -12.88
CA CYS A 69 18.44 -8.18 -11.73
C CYS A 69 19.56 -7.28 -11.15
N PRO A 70 19.32 -5.97 -10.97
CA PRO A 70 20.28 -5.09 -10.32
C PRO A 70 20.60 -5.57 -8.90
N PRO A 71 21.83 -5.41 -8.40
CA PRO A 71 22.17 -5.80 -7.04
C PRO A 71 21.34 -5.02 -5.99
N PRO A 72 20.93 -5.67 -4.90
CA PRO A 72 20.15 -5.02 -3.84
C PRO A 72 20.98 -3.98 -3.10
N LEU A 73 20.33 -2.96 -2.54
CA LEU A 73 20.99 -2.10 -1.57
C LEU A 73 21.36 -2.91 -0.31
N PRO A 74 22.58 -2.73 0.23
CA PRO A 74 22.96 -3.32 1.50
C PRO A 74 22.06 -2.82 2.64
N LYS A 75 21.62 -3.73 3.53
CA LYS A 75 20.72 -3.39 4.65
C LYS A 75 21.37 -2.50 5.72
N ASP A 76 22.68 -2.46 5.77
CA ASP A 76 23.47 -1.57 6.63
C ASP A 76 23.78 -0.21 5.99
N SER A 77 23.42 -0.01 4.72
CA SER A 77 23.62 1.26 4.03
C SER A 77 22.69 2.36 4.57
N LEU A 78 23.17 3.61 4.58
CA LEU A 78 22.35 4.75 4.94
C LEU A 78 21.15 4.93 4.01
N ALA A 79 21.26 4.49 2.76
CA ALA A 79 20.17 4.53 1.78
C ALA A 79 19.03 3.57 2.17
N TYR A 80 19.34 2.37 2.66
CA TYR A 80 18.33 1.42 3.16
C TYR A 80 17.75 1.87 4.50
N LEU A 81 18.62 2.23 5.45
CA LEU A 81 18.21 2.61 6.81
C LEU A 81 17.36 3.90 6.84
N ASN A 82 17.64 4.84 5.92
CA ASN A 82 16.92 6.12 5.81
C ASN A 82 16.10 6.25 4.52
N ALA A 83 15.71 5.12 3.90
CA ALA A 83 15.09 5.08 2.57
C ALA A 83 13.84 5.98 2.44
N GLY A 84 13.13 6.22 3.54
CA GLY A 84 11.74 6.69 3.50
C GLY A 84 10.82 5.52 3.21
N PHE A 85 9.64 5.81 2.66
CA PHE A 85 8.60 4.84 2.34
C PHE A 85 8.27 4.97 0.85
N GLY A 86 8.16 3.86 0.13
CA GLY A 86 7.74 3.85 -1.27
C GLY A 86 6.25 3.61 -1.39
N THR A 87 5.76 3.45 -2.61
CA THR A 87 4.33 3.21 -2.83
C THR A 87 3.86 1.88 -2.25
N HIS A 88 4.68 0.81 -2.30
CA HIS A 88 4.25 -0.47 -1.74
C HIS A 88 4.13 -0.42 -0.22
N GLU A 89 5.15 0.10 0.46
CA GLU A 89 5.12 0.22 1.93
C GLU A 89 4.00 1.17 2.38
N TRP A 90 3.69 2.22 1.60
CA TRP A 90 2.54 3.09 1.86
C TRP A 90 1.20 2.34 1.79
N VAL A 91 0.96 1.59 0.72
CA VAL A 91 -0.30 0.82 0.53
C VAL A 91 -0.43 -0.26 1.61
N LEU A 92 0.63 -1.02 1.88
CA LEU A 92 0.61 -2.05 2.92
C LEU A 92 0.38 -1.47 4.32
N HIS A 93 0.87 -0.26 4.61
CA HIS A 93 0.56 0.42 5.86
C HIS A 93 -0.91 0.83 5.95
N TYR A 94 -1.53 1.20 4.83
CA TYR A 94 -2.95 1.48 4.78
C TYR A 94 -3.77 0.23 5.09
N ASP A 95 -3.48 -0.89 4.42
CA ASP A 95 -4.18 -2.16 4.62
C ASP A 95 -4.00 -2.68 6.05
N LEU A 96 -2.78 -2.58 6.59
CA LEU A 96 -2.47 -2.97 7.97
C LEU A 96 -3.27 -2.15 8.98
N PHE A 97 -3.41 -0.84 8.77
CA PHE A 97 -4.23 0.00 9.67
C PHE A 97 -5.68 -0.48 9.65
N ARG A 98 -6.24 -0.69 8.45
CA ARG A 98 -7.63 -1.14 8.26
C ARG A 98 -7.87 -2.51 8.87
N TYR A 99 -6.95 -3.45 8.67
CA TYR A 99 -6.99 -4.78 9.24
C TYR A 99 -7.02 -4.76 10.78
N LEU A 100 -6.09 -4.03 11.39
CA LEU A 100 -6.00 -3.93 12.86
C LEU A 100 -7.22 -3.22 13.46
N LEU A 101 -7.74 -2.19 12.79
CA LEU A 101 -8.93 -1.47 13.24
C LEU A 101 -10.18 -2.34 13.16
N ALA A 102 -10.36 -3.08 12.06
CA ALA A 102 -11.47 -4.01 11.88
C ALA A 102 -11.46 -5.11 12.94
N ASP A 103 -10.31 -5.72 13.18
CA ASP A 103 -10.16 -6.77 14.18
C ASP A 103 -10.43 -6.26 15.61
N ALA A 104 -9.91 -5.08 15.96
CA ALA A 104 -10.20 -4.45 17.26
C ALA A 104 -11.69 -4.13 17.43
N HIS A 105 -12.36 -3.70 16.36
CA HIS A 105 -13.79 -3.40 16.37
C HIS A 105 -14.64 -4.65 16.59
N GLU A 106 -14.39 -5.72 15.84
CA GLU A 106 -15.11 -6.99 16.00
C GLU A 106 -14.92 -7.59 17.39
N ARG A 107 -13.72 -7.43 17.97
CA ARG A 107 -13.44 -7.83 19.35
C ARG A 107 -14.26 -7.02 20.35
N ARG A 108 -14.32 -5.70 20.23
CA ARG A 108 -15.16 -4.84 21.10
C ARG A 108 -16.63 -5.24 21.01
N LYS A 109 -17.13 -5.47 19.78
CA LYS A 109 -18.51 -5.91 19.53
C LYS A 109 -18.83 -7.25 20.20
N SER A 110 -17.87 -8.17 20.21
CA SER A 110 -18.04 -9.52 20.77
C SER A 110 -17.77 -9.61 22.29
N GLY A 111 -16.91 -8.74 22.83
CA GLY A 111 -16.37 -8.84 24.20
C GLY A 111 -16.68 -7.68 25.14
N GLY A 112 -17.32 -6.61 24.66
CA GLY A 112 -17.64 -5.43 25.47
C GLY A 112 -16.45 -4.48 25.64
N HIS A 113 -16.24 -3.98 26.86
CA HIS A 113 -15.20 -2.99 27.15
C HIS A 113 -13.79 -3.55 26.87
N VAL A 114 -12.97 -2.76 26.15
CA VAL A 114 -11.59 -3.13 25.80
C VAL A 114 -10.63 -2.29 26.63
N GLU A 115 -9.81 -2.94 27.46
CA GLU A 115 -8.72 -2.26 28.16
C GLU A 115 -7.58 -1.93 27.18
N ILE A 116 -7.09 -0.69 27.23
CA ILE A 116 -6.16 -0.14 26.24
C ILE A 116 -4.80 -0.88 26.23
N GLU A 117 -4.17 -1.08 27.40
CA GLU A 117 -2.83 -1.67 27.49
C GLU A 117 -2.75 -3.13 27.00
N PRO A 118 -3.65 -4.04 27.44
CA PRO A 118 -3.71 -5.39 26.87
C PRO A 118 -3.98 -5.39 25.37
N GLU A 119 -4.80 -4.45 24.89
CA GLU A 119 -5.13 -4.35 23.47
C GLU A 119 -3.94 -3.89 22.62
N ILE A 120 -3.11 -2.96 23.11
CA ILE A 120 -1.88 -2.56 22.45
C ILE A 120 -0.94 -3.76 22.24
N LEU A 121 -0.76 -4.60 23.27
CA LEU A 121 0.09 -5.79 23.17
C LEU A 121 -0.45 -6.80 22.16
N ARG A 122 -1.78 -7.00 22.17
CA ARG A 122 -2.46 -7.91 21.24
C ARG A 122 -2.35 -7.44 19.80
N LEU A 123 -2.69 -6.17 19.52
CA LEU A 123 -2.59 -5.58 18.19
C LEU A 123 -1.15 -5.54 17.68
N SER A 124 -0.16 -5.38 18.58
CA SER A 124 1.26 -5.49 18.22
C SER A 124 1.63 -6.89 17.75
N SER A 125 1.11 -7.93 18.43
CA SER A 125 1.33 -9.32 18.05
C SER A 125 0.63 -9.65 16.73
N LEU A 126 -0.60 -9.17 16.56
CA LEU A 126 -1.39 -9.36 15.35
C LEU A 126 -0.76 -8.66 14.13
N ARG A 127 -0.23 -7.46 14.30
CA ARG A 127 0.56 -6.75 13.28
C ARG A 127 1.76 -7.59 12.83
N ASP A 128 2.49 -8.12 13.80
CA ASP A 128 3.69 -8.91 13.59
C ASP A 128 3.41 -10.25 12.90
N GLU A 129 2.25 -10.83 13.16
CA GLU A 129 1.74 -12.00 12.45
C GLU A 129 1.36 -11.63 11.02
N TRP A 130 0.52 -10.60 10.83
CA TRP A 130 0.08 -10.15 9.51
C TRP A 130 1.26 -9.85 8.57
N LEU A 131 2.29 -9.17 9.07
CA LEU A 131 3.49 -8.84 8.29
C LEU A 131 4.27 -10.08 7.81
N ARG A 132 4.14 -11.22 8.49
CA ARG A 132 4.88 -12.46 8.20
C ARG A 132 4.02 -13.56 7.57
N THR A 133 2.72 -13.32 7.42
CA THR A 133 1.81 -14.29 6.80
C THR A 133 1.89 -14.15 5.28
N PRO A 134 2.17 -15.25 4.56
CA PRO A 134 2.09 -15.27 3.09
C PRO A 134 0.68 -14.95 2.60
N ASP A 135 0.58 -14.14 1.55
CA ASP A 135 -0.69 -13.78 0.93
C ASP A 135 -0.70 -14.17 -0.55
N SER A 136 -1.72 -14.93 -0.94
CA SER A 136 -1.92 -15.40 -2.31
C SER A 136 -2.10 -14.26 -3.32
N GLU A 137 -2.67 -13.12 -2.92
CA GLU A 137 -2.89 -11.97 -3.81
C GLU A 137 -1.55 -11.32 -4.24
N ILE A 138 -0.50 -11.49 -3.43
CA ILE A 138 0.87 -11.04 -3.70
C ILE A 138 1.80 -12.21 -4.06
N SER A 139 1.20 -13.26 -4.65
CA SER A 139 1.86 -14.49 -5.12
C SER A 139 2.62 -15.24 -4.02
N GLY A 140 2.03 -15.30 -2.82
CA GLY A 140 2.56 -16.04 -1.67
C GLY A 140 3.74 -15.34 -0.97
N ARG A 141 4.02 -14.08 -1.30
CA ARG A 141 4.98 -13.25 -0.55
C ARG A 141 4.34 -12.78 0.75
N THR A 142 5.17 -12.37 1.70
CA THR A 142 4.71 -11.68 2.91
C THR A 142 4.75 -10.16 2.71
N PRO A 143 3.90 -9.37 3.39
CA PRO A 143 4.00 -7.92 3.37
C PRO A 143 5.40 -7.42 3.78
N LEU A 144 6.04 -8.07 4.76
CA LEU A 144 7.39 -7.72 5.20
C LEU A 144 8.43 -7.91 4.08
N GLU A 145 8.34 -8.98 3.29
CA GLU A 145 9.22 -9.21 2.14
C GLU A 145 9.06 -8.12 1.07
N ILE A 146 7.82 -7.70 0.78
CA ILE A 146 7.56 -6.61 -0.18
C ILE A 146 8.22 -5.31 0.28
N ILE A 147 8.03 -4.95 1.55
CA ILE A 147 8.64 -3.76 2.16
C ILE A 147 10.16 -3.84 2.07
N ASP A 148 10.74 -5.00 2.41
CA ASP A 148 12.19 -5.19 2.35
C ASP A 148 12.73 -5.05 0.92
N LEU A 149 12.06 -5.63 -0.08
CA LEU A 149 12.46 -5.53 -1.48
C LEU A 149 12.40 -4.08 -1.96
N GLU A 150 11.34 -3.33 -1.64
CA GLU A 150 11.22 -1.91 -1.98
C GLU A 150 12.35 -1.08 -1.35
N ARG A 151 12.66 -1.31 -0.07
CA ARG A 151 13.77 -0.64 0.62
C ARG A 151 15.13 -1.02 0.06
N GLN A 152 15.29 -2.25 -0.42
CA GLN A 152 16.49 -2.71 -1.13
C GLN A 152 16.55 -2.26 -2.60
N ARG A 153 15.50 -1.56 -3.09
CA ARG A 153 15.34 -1.16 -4.50
C ARG A 153 15.40 -2.36 -5.44
N ILE A 154 14.74 -3.45 -5.06
CA ILE A 154 14.55 -4.62 -5.91
C ILE A 154 13.10 -4.62 -6.36
N ASN A 155 12.90 -4.62 -7.68
CA ASN A 155 11.57 -4.79 -8.25
C ASN A 155 11.07 -6.21 -7.97
N ILE A 156 9.76 -6.32 -7.71
CA ILE A 156 9.10 -7.61 -7.56
C ILE A 156 8.87 -8.18 -8.95
N ALA A 157 9.77 -9.05 -9.38
CA ALA A 157 9.61 -9.73 -10.66
C ALA A 157 8.58 -10.86 -10.55
N LEU A 158 7.71 -10.92 -11.55
CA LEU A 158 6.79 -12.03 -11.77
C LEU A 158 7.43 -13.06 -12.69
N SER A 159 7.29 -14.32 -12.34
CA SER A 159 7.56 -15.44 -13.24
C SER A 159 6.53 -15.48 -14.37
N ALA A 160 6.90 -16.09 -15.49
CA ALA A 160 5.97 -16.32 -16.60
C ALA A 160 4.70 -17.06 -16.14
N LYS A 161 4.81 -17.95 -15.15
CA LYS A 161 3.67 -18.63 -14.55
C LYS A 161 2.76 -17.67 -13.77
N GLU A 162 3.32 -16.79 -12.95
CA GLU A 162 2.54 -15.77 -12.22
C GLU A 162 1.82 -14.79 -13.16
N THR A 163 2.31 -14.62 -14.40
CA THR A 163 1.64 -13.78 -15.42
C THR A 163 0.58 -14.50 -16.25
N LEU A 164 0.36 -15.80 -16.03
CA LEU A 164 -0.67 -16.55 -16.76
C LEU A 164 -2.06 -16.10 -16.31
N ILE A 165 -2.83 -15.55 -17.25
CA ILE A 165 -4.24 -15.20 -17.03
C ILE A 165 -5.09 -16.48 -16.85
N ASP A 166 -4.79 -17.51 -17.64
CA ASP A 166 -5.46 -18.81 -17.58
C ASP A 166 -4.44 -19.93 -17.78
N GLU A 167 -4.21 -20.72 -16.71
CA GLU A 167 -3.28 -21.85 -16.71
C GLU A 167 -3.70 -23.01 -17.63
N ASN A 168 -4.96 -23.04 -18.08
CA ASN A 168 -5.50 -24.08 -18.95
C ASN A 168 -5.62 -23.64 -20.42
N CYS A 169 -5.39 -22.36 -20.73
CA CYS A 169 -5.49 -21.84 -22.09
C CYS A 169 -4.21 -22.12 -22.88
N PRO A 170 -4.25 -22.89 -24.00
CA PRO A 170 -3.07 -23.19 -24.80
C PRO A 170 -2.32 -21.95 -25.31
N CYS A 171 -3.05 -20.87 -25.61
CA CYS A 171 -2.45 -19.60 -26.05
C CYS A 171 -1.67 -18.93 -24.92
N CYS A 172 -2.20 -18.91 -23.69
CA CYS A 172 -1.53 -18.34 -22.53
C CYS A 172 -0.28 -19.15 -22.18
N ILE A 173 -0.37 -20.48 -22.20
CA ILE A 173 0.77 -21.38 -21.98
C ILE A 173 1.88 -21.13 -23.02
N ALA A 174 1.51 -21.04 -24.30
CA ALA A 174 2.47 -20.78 -25.37
C ALA A 174 3.14 -19.40 -25.21
N LEU A 175 2.36 -18.36 -24.88
CA LEU A 175 2.88 -17.01 -24.64
C LEU A 175 3.84 -16.96 -23.44
N ALA A 176 3.54 -17.70 -22.37
CA ALA A 176 4.40 -17.80 -21.20
C ALA A 176 5.69 -18.60 -21.48
N ALA A 177 5.65 -19.58 -22.40
CA ALA A 177 6.85 -20.35 -22.78
C ALA A 177 7.89 -19.50 -23.52
N ASP A 178 7.44 -18.54 -24.34
CA ASP A 178 8.31 -17.62 -25.10
C ASP A 178 8.66 -16.35 -24.31
N PHE A 179 8.33 -16.30 -23.02
CA PHE A 179 8.42 -15.10 -22.20
C PHE A 179 9.83 -14.85 -21.66
N ASP A 180 10.64 -14.08 -22.38
CA ASP A 180 12.04 -13.72 -22.03
C ASP A 180 12.19 -12.29 -21.46
N THR A 181 11.09 -11.59 -21.17
CA THR A 181 11.16 -10.23 -20.61
C THR A 181 10.68 -10.22 -19.17
N PRO A 182 11.47 -9.70 -18.22
CA PRO A 182 11.00 -9.63 -16.84
C PRO A 182 9.77 -8.72 -16.77
N MET A 183 8.72 -9.19 -16.10
CA MET A 183 7.57 -8.39 -15.72
C MET A 183 7.66 -8.03 -14.26
N PHE A 184 7.17 -6.85 -13.92
CA PHE A 184 7.24 -6.34 -12.57
C PHE A 184 5.84 -6.09 -12.04
N TRP A 185 5.61 -6.56 -10.83
CA TRP A 185 4.41 -6.30 -10.07
C TRP A 185 4.58 -5.06 -9.21
N PHE A 186 3.50 -4.30 -9.06
CA PHE A 186 3.47 -3.12 -8.22
C PHE A 186 2.11 -2.93 -7.55
N LEU A 187 2.11 -2.36 -6.35
CA LEU A 187 0.93 -1.77 -5.73
C LEU A 187 0.81 -0.32 -6.17
N ASP A 188 -0.41 0.12 -6.48
CA ASP A 188 -0.71 1.48 -6.93
C ASP A 188 -1.69 2.23 -6.00
N GLY A 189 -2.24 1.54 -5.00
CA GLY A 189 -3.23 2.09 -4.07
C GLY A 189 -4.64 2.17 -4.63
N CYS A 190 -4.96 1.43 -5.71
CA CYS A 190 -6.32 1.44 -6.30
C CYS A 190 -7.43 1.01 -5.33
N ASN A 191 -7.10 0.27 -4.26
CA ASN A 191 -8.05 -0.17 -3.24
C ASN A 191 -8.20 0.80 -2.06
N MET A 192 -7.48 1.93 -2.05
CA MET A 192 -7.56 2.93 -0.99
C MET A 192 -8.77 3.86 -1.22
N ASP A 193 -9.30 4.47 -0.16
CA ASP A 193 -10.42 5.41 -0.33
C ASP A 193 -9.98 6.63 -1.16
N ASP A 194 -10.90 7.10 -2.00
CA ASP A 194 -10.68 8.30 -2.81
C ASP A 194 -10.85 9.59 -1.98
N ARG A 195 -9.96 9.78 -1.02
CA ARG A 195 -9.85 10.98 -0.20
C ARG A 195 -8.42 11.53 -0.24
N PHE A 196 -8.29 12.84 0.02
CA PHE A 196 -6.98 13.50 0.00
C PHE A 196 -5.99 12.84 0.95
N GLU A 197 -6.44 12.44 2.14
CA GLU A 197 -5.61 11.87 3.22
C GLU A 197 -4.88 10.60 2.78
N PHE A 198 -5.54 9.79 1.95
CA PHE A 198 -5.02 8.52 1.43
C PHE A 198 -4.31 8.68 0.07
N SER A 199 -4.48 9.81 -0.59
CA SER A 199 -3.82 10.08 -1.86
C SER A 199 -2.31 10.27 -1.74
N SER A 200 -1.58 10.02 -2.82
CA SER A 200 -0.16 10.34 -2.98
C SER A 200 0.14 11.83 -3.27
N CYS A 201 -0.89 12.66 -3.49
CA CYS A 201 -0.73 14.10 -3.74
C CYS A 201 -0.19 14.80 -2.49
N LYS A 202 0.85 15.63 -2.58
CA LYS A 202 1.41 16.25 -1.37
C LYS A 202 0.49 17.31 -0.78
N THR A 203 -0.29 17.98 -1.64
CA THR A 203 -1.18 19.08 -1.26
C THR A 203 -2.62 18.84 -1.69
N LEU A 204 -3.56 19.47 -0.98
CA LEU A 204 -4.99 19.41 -1.33
C LEU A 204 -5.26 20.01 -2.71
N ASP A 205 -4.49 21.03 -3.10
CA ASP A 205 -4.59 21.67 -4.42
C ASP A 205 -4.20 20.70 -5.54
N GLU A 206 -3.09 19.96 -5.37
CA GLU A 206 -2.68 18.90 -6.31
C GLU A 206 -3.75 17.82 -6.46
N TRP A 207 -4.31 17.35 -5.33
CA TRP A 207 -5.36 16.34 -5.33
C TRP A 207 -6.63 16.85 -6.02
N THR A 208 -7.07 18.07 -5.68
CA THR A 208 -8.26 18.69 -6.29
C THR A 208 -8.08 18.90 -7.80
N ALA A 209 -6.88 19.31 -8.24
CA ALA A 209 -6.56 19.44 -9.66
C ALA A 209 -6.61 18.09 -10.38
N ARG A 210 -6.09 17.03 -9.76
CA ARG A 210 -6.16 15.66 -10.29
C ARG A 210 -7.60 15.15 -10.40
N GLN A 211 -8.43 15.39 -9.39
CA GLN A 211 -9.85 15.01 -9.43
C GLN A 211 -10.60 15.68 -10.59
N ARG A 212 -10.39 16.99 -10.79
CA ARG A 212 -10.97 17.71 -11.93
C ARG A 212 -10.52 17.17 -13.28
N ASP A 213 -9.26 16.75 -13.38
CA ASP A 213 -8.72 16.16 -14.61
C ASP A 213 -9.33 14.78 -14.88
N ASN A 214 -9.41 13.93 -13.86
CA ASN A 214 -10.06 12.62 -13.94
C ASN A 214 -11.51 12.75 -14.39
N GLU A 215 -12.31 13.61 -13.73
CA GLU A 215 -13.71 13.85 -14.15
C GLU A 215 -13.81 14.37 -15.60
N ARG A 216 -12.85 15.16 -16.06
CA ARG A 216 -12.81 15.64 -17.45
C ARG A 216 -12.57 14.48 -18.41
N LEU A 217 -11.60 13.62 -18.11
CA LEU A 217 -11.28 12.45 -18.92
C LEU A 217 -12.45 11.45 -18.95
N ASP A 218 -13.12 11.23 -17.82
CA ASP A 218 -14.29 10.36 -17.73
C ASP A 218 -15.43 10.87 -18.60
N ARG A 219 -15.74 12.17 -18.52
CA ARG A 219 -16.75 12.81 -19.39
C ARG A 219 -16.40 12.67 -20.87
N GLU A 220 -15.11 12.80 -21.23
CA GLU A 220 -14.66 12.62 -22.61
C GLU A 220 -14.77 11.17 -23.06
N PHE A 221 -14.40 10.22 -22.20
CA PHE A 221 -14.50 8.79 -22.45
C PHE A 221 -15.96 8.36 -22.67
N GLU A 222 -16.87 8.75 -21.79
CA GLU A 222 -18.31 8.45 -21.94
C GLU A 222 -18.89 9.02 -23.23
N ARG A 223 -18.49 10.25 -23.60
CA ARG A 223 -18.92 10.87 -24.85
C ARG A 223 -18.45 10.05 -26.06
N LYS A 224 -17.16 9.69 -26.13
CA LYS A 224 -16.61 8.87 -27.21
C LYS A 224 -17.23 7.48 -27.27
N HIS A 225 -17.48 6.87 -26.11
CA HIS A 225 -18.12 5.57 -26.02
C HIS A 225 -19.55 5.62 -26.58
N ARG A 226 -20.35 6.62 -26.21
CA ARG A 226 -21.69 6.85 -26.77
C ARG A 226 -21.69 7.13 -28.28
N GLU A 227 -20.63 7.74 -28.82
CA GLU A 227 -20.48 7.99 -30.26
C GLU A 227 -20.04 6.75 -31.05
N SER A 228 -19.53 5.71 -30.36
CA SER A 228 -18.96 4.50 -30.97
C SER A 228 -19.87 3.26 -30.86
N VAL A 229 -21.01 3.39 -30.18
CA VAL A 229 -22.06 2.36 -30.02
C VAL A 229 -23.29 2.78 -30.82
#